data_AF-A0A2N5AAT9-F1
#
_entry.id   AF-A0A2N5AAT9-F1
#
_cell.length_a   1.000
_cell.length_b   1.000
_cell.length_c   1.000
_cell.angle_alpha   90.00
_cell.angle_beta   90.00
_cell.angle_gamma   90.00
#
_symmetry.space_group_name_H-M   'P 1'
#
loop_
_entity.id
_entity.type
_entity.pdbx_description
1 polymer ?
#
loop_
_entity_poly.entity_id
_entity_poly.type
_entity_poly.pdbx_seq_one_letter_code
_entity_poly.pdbx_strand_id
1 'polypeptide(L)'
;ALFRTEVVGAKLALTEWLVQRGWRPFLNEAGEKKIAGSFKRFADINLSRVAAELRSAVQHLAVEDAADQLPKLSRDIDSVQLLAGAYGDAVAPWLENWQELHRAIAHDDRSVFEYFRRQALAAEPFWLHSGKR
;
A
#
# COMPACT_ATOMS: atom_id res chain seq x y z
N ALA A 1 -5.09 24.10 -14.05
CA ALA A 1 -3.88 23.24 -14.02
C ALA A 1 -3.88 22.08 -15.04
N LEU A 2 -4.96 21.82 -15.80
CA LEU A 2 -5.09 20.68 -16.71
C LEU A 2 -4.23 20.74 -17.99
N PHE A 3 -3.85 21.95 -18.44
CA PHE A 3 -3.10 22.16 -19.69
C PHE A 3 -1.65 22.59 -19.48
N ARG A 4 -1.09 22.36 -18.28
CA ARG A 4 0.34 22.58 -18.05
C ARG A 4 1.14 21.54 -18.82
N THR A 5 2.13 21.96 -19.61
CA THR A 5 2.93 21.10 -20.47
C THR A 5 3.59 19.97 -19.67
N GLU A 6 4.01 20.23 -18.43
CA GLU A 6 4.60 19.25 -17.53
C GLU A 6 3.61 18.15 -17.17
N VAL A 7 2.36 18.51 -16.89
CA VAL A 7 1.29 17.55 -16.53
C VAL A 7 0.89 16.71 -17.72
N VAL A 8 0.72 17.34 -18.90
CA VAL A 8 0.37 16.63 -20.14
C VAL A 8 1.51 15.71 -20.57
N GLY A 9 2.76 16.20 -20.53
CA GLY A 9 3.95 15.42 -20.85
C GLY A 9 4.12 14.21 -19.93
N ALA A 10 3.98 14.39 -18.61
CA ALA A 10 4.07 13.28 -17.65
C ALA A 10 3.00 12.22 -17.89
N LYS A 11 1.75 12.62 -18.15
CA LYS A 11 0.65 11.69 -18.46
C LYS A 11 0.90 10.93 -19.75
N LEU A 12 1.36 11.60 -20.80
CA LEU A 12 1.67 10.96 -22.08
C LEU A 12 2.80 9.95 -21.92
N ALA A 13 3.89 10.32 -21.24
CA ALA A 13 5.03 9.44 -20.98
C ALA A 13 4.63 8.19 -20.19
N LEU A 14 3.82 8.33 -19.14
CA LEU A 14 3.31 7.18 -18.38
C LEU A 14 2.40 6.29 -19.23
N THR A 15 1.51 6.90 -20.03
CA THR A 15 0.61 6.17 -20.93
C THR A 15 1.38 5.37 -21.96
N GLU A 16 2.36 5.99 -22.61
CA GLU A 16 3.22 5.34 -23.60
C GLU A 16 4.00 4.19 -22.97
N TRP A 17 4.62 4.42 -21.82
CA TRP A 17 5.38 3.39 -21.09
C TRP A 17 4.51 2.19 -20.72
N LEU A 18 3.26 2.40 -20.30
CA LEU A 18 2.34 1.31 -19.98
C LEU A 18 1.89 0.54 -21.23
N VAL A 19 1.46 1.23 -22.28
CA VAL A 19 0.95 0.61 -23.52
C VAL A 19 2.04 -0.18 -24.23
N GLN A 20 3.26 0.35 -24.30
CA GLN A 20 4.40 -0.31 -24.93
C GLN A 20 5.04 -1.39 -24.04
N ARG A 21 4.55 -1.58 -22.81
CA ARG A 21 5.14 -2.46 -21.80
C ARG A 21 6.62 -2.14 -21.59
N GLY A 22 6.92 -0.85 -21.38
CA GLY A 22 8.28 -0.30 -21.33
C GLY A 22 9.20 -0.91 -20.27
N TRP A 23 8.67 -1.68 -19.32
CA TRP A 23 9.47 -2.46 -18.37
C TRP A 23 10.14 -3.70 -18.97
N ARG A 24 9.61 -4.29 -20.05
CA ARG A 24 10.07 -5.60 -20.56
C ARG A 24 11.55 -5.66 -20.93
N PRO A 25 12.14 -4.67 -21.64
CA PRO A 25 13.56 -4.72 -22.00
C PRO A 25 14.52 -4.74 -20.80
N PHE A 26 14.05 -4.36 -19.61
CA PHE A 26 14.84 -4.31 -18.39
C PHE A 26 14.77 -5.61 -17.57
N LEU A 27 13.99 -6.60 -18.00
CA LEU A 27 13.88 -7.88 -17.31
C LEU A 27 14.97 -8.84 -17.80
N ASN A 28 15.69 -9.44 -16.86
CA ASN A 28 16.48 -10.64 -17.15
C ASN A 28 15.59 -11.91 -17.07
N GLU A 29 16.13 -13.07 -17.42
CA GLU A 29 15.39 -14.34 -17.41
C GLU A 29 14.72 -14.64 -16.06
N ALA A 30 15.38 -14.31 -14.93
CA ALA A 30 14.80 -14.47 -13.61
C ALA A 30 13.63 -13.51 -13.35
N GLY A 31 13.74 -12.27 -13.82
CA GLY A 31 12.68 -11.27 -13.77
C GLY A 31 11.46 -11.66 -14.62
N GLU A 32 11.68 -12.20 -15.82
CA GLU A 32 10.63 -12.73 -16.68
C GLU A 32 9.89 -13.91 -16.03
N LYS A 33 10.62 -14.85 -15.43
CA LYS A 33 10.00 -15.97 -14.69
C LYS A 33 9.17 -15.48 -13.50
N LYS A 34 9.63 -14.44 -12.78
CA LYS A 34 8.88 -13.85 -11.66
C LYS A 34 7.60 -13.17 -12.12
N ILE A 35 7.66 -12.34 -13.17
CA ILE A 35 6.50 -11.59 -13.65
C ILE A 35 5.44 -12.49 -14.30
N ALA A 36 5.85 -13.61 -14.89
CA ALA A 36 4.96 -14.64 -15.43
C ALA A 36 4.35 -15.56 -14.35
N GLY A 37 4.77 -15.41 -13.08
CA GLY A 37 4.29 -16.22 -11.96
C GLY A 37 2.88 -15.83 -11.49
N SER A 38 2.41 -16.55 -10.47
CA SER A 38 1.10 -16.28 -9.85
C SER A 38 1.11 -14.93 -9.10
N PHE A 39 0.30 -13.98 -9.58
CA PHE A 39 0.08 -12.71 -8.89
C PHE A 39 -0.39 -12.92 -7.45
N LYS A 40 -1.29 -13.87 -7.20
CA LYS A 40 -1.80 -14.17 -5.86
C LYS A 40 -0.68 -14.59 -4.90
N ARG A 41 0.25 -15.47 -5.33
CA ARG A 41 1.40 -15.86 -4.50
C ARG A 41 2.34 -14.67 -4.24
N PHE A 42 2.54 -13.82 -5.25
CA PHE A 42 3.30 -12.58 -5.10
C PHE A 42 2.63 -11.63 -4.10
N ALA A 43 1.31 -11.48 -4.17
CA ALA A 43 0.51 -10.65 -3.26
C ALA A 43 0.63 -11.12 -1.81
N ASP A 44 0.47 -12.41 -1.52
CA ASP A 44 0.55 -12.96 -0.16
C ASP A 44 1.88 -12.63 0.54
N ILE A 45 2.99 -12.77 -0.19
CA ILE A 45 4.34 -12.48 0.30
C ILE A 45 4.49 -10.97 0.57
N ASN A 46 4.07 -10.14 -0.37
CA ASN A 46 4.25 -8.69 -0.24
C ASN A 46 3.27 -8.07 0.75
N LEU A 47 2.04 -8.56 0.88
CA LEU A 47 1.09 -8.12 1.90
C LEU A 47 1.66 -8.35 3.30
N SER A 48 2.29 -9.50 3.53
CA SER A 48 2.97 -9.77 4.81
C SER A 48 4.10 -8.77 5.09
N ARG A 49 4.87 -8.40 4.06
CA ARG A 49 5.96 -7.43 4.18
C ARG A 49 5.44 -6.02 4.43
N VAL A 50 4.48 -5.55 3.64
CA VAL A 50 3.88 -4.22 3.76
C VAL A 50 3.16 -4.08 5.10
N ALA A 51 2.44 -5.11 5.55
CA ALA A 51 1.81 -5.10 6.87
C ALA A 51 2.82 -5.00 8.02
N ALA A 52 4.00 -5.62 7.88
CA ALA A 52 5.08 -5.47 8.87
C ALA A 52 5.64 -4.04 8.88
N GLU A 53 5.81 -3.42 7.71
CA GLU A 53 6.23 -2.02 7.60
C GLU A 53 5.21 -1.05 8.21
N LEU A 54 3.92 -1.27 7.92
CA LEU A 54 2.80 -0.50 8.50
C LEU A 54 2.80 -0.61 10.03
N ARG A 55 2.86 -1.83 10.57
CA ARG A 55 2.92 -2.07 12.02
C ARG A 55 4.14 -1.37 12.63
N SER A 56 5.33 -1.58 12.07
CA SER A 56 6.56 -0.97 12.56
C SER A 56 6.50 0.57 12.58
N ALA A 57 5.91 1.17 11.54
CA ALA A 57 5.78 2.62 11.44
C ALA A 57 4.86 3.24 12.50
N VAL A 58 3.83 2.52 12.96
CA VAL A 58 2.80 3.08 13.85
C VAL A 58 2.81 2.50 15.27
N GLN A 59 3.46 1.37 15.53
CA GLN A 59 3.38 0.66 16.81
C GLN A 59 3.79 1.51 18.02
N HIS A 60 4.80 2.35 17.84
CA HIS A 60 5.34 3.25 18.87
C HIS A 60 5.26 4.72 18.45
N LEU A 61 4.40 5.04 17.47
CA LEU A 61 4.29 6.39 16.94
C LEU A 61 3.56 7.30 17.92
N ALA A 62 4.27 8.32 18.38
CA ALA A 62 3.71 9.45 19.12
C ALA A 62 2.87 10.31 18.17
N VAL A 63 1.83 10.95 18.70
CA VAL A 63 0.90 11.78 17.91
C VAL A 63 1.64 12.96 17.28
N GLU A 64 2.60 13.50 18.02
CA GLU A 64 3.40 14.67 17.67
C GLU A 64 4.30 14.42 16.45
N ASP A 65 4.79 13.18 16.30
CA ASP A 65 5.68 12.76 15.21
C ASP A 65 4.92 12.12 14.04
N ALA A 66 3.59 12.00 14.15
CA ALA A 66 2.80 11.22 13.23
C ALA A 66 2.78 11.78 11.80
N ALA A 67 2.85 13.11 11.66
CA ALA A 67 2.87 13.78 10.36
C ALA A 67 4.06 13.35 9.49
N ASP A 68 5.21 13.07 10.09
CA ASP A 68 6.42 12.63 9.38
C ASP A 68 6.27 11.23 8.78
N GLN A 69 5.33 10.43 9.31
CA GLN A 69 5.05 9.08 8.80
C GLN A 69 4.02 9.07 7.67
N LEU A 70 3.33 10.18 7.36
CA LEU A 70 2.30 10.22 6.33
C LEU A 70 2.77 9.71 4.95
N PRO A 71 3.96 10.08 4.43
CA PRO A 71 4.41 9.58 3.13
C PRO A 71 4.61 8.06 3.12
N LYS A 72 5.13 7.50 4.22
CA LYS A 72 5.33 6.05 4.35
C LYS A 72 3.99 5.33 4.48
N LEU A 73 3.10 5.84 5.32
CA LEU A 73 1.76 5.29 5.55
C LEU A 73 0.93 5.30 4.27
N SER A 74 0.93 6.40 3.50
CA SER A 74 0.25 6.50 2.21
C SER A 74 0.78 5.46 1.23
N ARG A 75 2.12 5.35 1.07
CA ARG A 75 2.74 4.38 0.15
C ARG A 75 2.34 2.95 0.49
N ASP A 76 2.36 2.61 1.77
CA ASP A 76 2.10 1.25 2.22
C ASP A 76 0.59 0.91 2.13
N ILE A 77 -0.31 1.87 2.38
CA ILE A 77 -1.76 1.75 2.13
C ILE A 77 -2.04 1.52 0.63
N ASP A 78 -1.46 2.33 -0.25
CA ASP A 78 -1.62 2.18 -1.71
C ASP A 78 -1.08 0.82 -2.18
N SER A 79 0.03 0.36 -1.58
CA SER A 79 0.60 -0.96 -1.85
C SER A 79 -0.37 -2.07 -1.47
N VAL A 80 -1.02 -2.00 -0.30
CA VAL A 80 -2.05 -2.98 0.08
C VAL A 80 -3.21 -2.95 -0.91
N GLN A 81 -3.70 -1.78 -1.33
CA GLN A 81 -4.78 -1.67 -2.31
C GLN A 81 -4.47 -2.40 -3.63
N LEU A 82 -3.25 -2.23 -4.15
CA LEU A 82 -2.81 -2.89 -5.38
C LEU A 82 -2.66 -4.40 -5.20
N LEU A 83 -2.17 -4.87 -4.06
CA LEU A 83 -1.90 -6.29 -3.80
C LEU A 83 -3.16 -7.07 -3.42
N ALA A 84 -4.15 -6.42 -2.82
CA ALA A 84 -5.32 -7.06 -2.24
C ALA A 84 -6.41 -7.45 -3.27
N GLY A 85 -6.20 -7.20 -4.57
CA GLY A 85 -7.19 -7.45 -5.62
C GLY A 85 -7.71 -8.89 -5.73
N ALA A 86 -7.07 -9.87 -5.08
CA ALA A 86 -7.51 -11.26 -5.03
C ALA A 86 -8.47 -11.60 -3.87
N TYR A 87 -8.76 -10.65 -2.95
CA TYR A 87 -9.37 -10.94 -1.65
C TYR A 87 -10.79 -10.37 -1.44
N GLY A 88 -11.37 -9.72 -2.45
CA GLY A 88 -12.78 -9.27 -2.44
C GLY A 88 -13.14 -8.42 -1.22
N ASP A 89 -14.32 -8.69 -0.62
CA ASP A 89 -14.91 -7.87 0.43
C ASP A 89 -14.14 -7.89 1.75
N ALA A 90 -13.29 -8.91 1.99
CA ALA A 90 -12.51 -9.04 3.22
C ALA A 90 -11.43 -7.93 3.37
N VAL A 91 -11.11 -7.23 2.27
CA VAL A 91 -10.07 -6.19 2.24
C VAL A 91 -10.55 -4.90 2.90
N ALA A 92 -11.81 -4.51 2.65
CA ALA A 92 -12.31 -3.18 3.01
C ALA A 92 -12.24 -2.91 4.52
N PRO A 93 -12.72 -3.79 5.42
CA PRO A 93 -12.67 -3.54 6.86
C PRO A 93 -11.24 -3.44 7.40
N TRP A 94 -10.31 -4.22 6.82
CA TRP A 94 -8.91 -4.18 7.23
C TRP A 94 -8.26 -2.86 6.81
N LEU A 95 -8.50 -2.44 5.56
CA LEU A 95 -7.89 -1.25 4.98
C LEU A 95 -8.47 0.05 5.55
N GLU A 96 -9.76 0.08 5.86
CA GLU A 96 -10.44 1.24 6.44
C GLU A 96 -9.75 1.72 7.72
N ASN A 97 -9.37 0.82 8.62
CA ASN A 97 -8.65 1.18 9.85
C ASN A 97 -7.34 1.95 9.58
N TRP A 98 -6.59 1.56 8.54
CA TRP A 98 -5.35 2.24 8.15
C TRP A 98 -5.63 3.57 7.45
N GLN A 99 -6.68 3.65 6.64
CA GLN A 99 -7.09 4.86 5.96
C GLN A 99 -7.60 5.92 6.95
N GLU A 100 -8.40 5.52 7.94
CA GLU A 100 -8.87 6.43 8.99
C GLU A 100 -7.71 6.89 9.89
N LEU A 101 -6.75 6.02 10.21
CA LEU A 101 -5.52 6.45 10.88
C LEU A 101 -4.76 7.49 10.05
N HIS A 102 -4.58 7.25 8.75
CA HIS A 102 -3.95 8.22 7.86
C HIS A 102 -4.70 9.55 7.82
N ARG A 103 -6.04 9.53 7.73
CA ARG A 103 -6.87 10.75 7.77
C ARG A 103 -6.75 11.49 9.09
N ALA A 104 -6.77 10.77 10.22
CA ALA A 104 -6.60 11.36 11.54
C ALA A 104 -5.28 12.13 11.64
N ILE A 105 -4.18 11.53 11.17
CA ILE A 105 -2.86 12.18 11.14
C ILE A 105 -2.87 13.38 10.19
N ALA A 106 -3.40 13.22 8.98
CA ALA A 106 -3.41 14.28 7.95
C ALA A 106 -4.22 15.52 8.37
N HIS A 107 -5.20 15.35 9.27
CA HIS A 107 -6.06 16.43 9.77
C HIS A 107 -5.74 16.86 11.21
N ASP A 108 -4.67 16.35 11.83
CA ASP A 108 -4.34 16.53 13.26
C ASP A 108 -5.53 16.21 14.20
N ASP A 109 -6.35 15.21 13.84
CA ASP A 109 -7.47 14.75 14.66
C ASP A 109 -6.98 13.75 15.72
N ARG A 110 -6.51 14.31 16.83
CA ARG A 110 -5.97 13.57 17.97
C ARG A 110 -7.02 12.76 18.71
N SER A 111 -8.30 13.10 18.57
CA SER A 111 -9.39 12.46 19.32
C SER A 111 -9.61 11.02 18.88
N VAL A 112 -9.36 10.72 17.60
CA VAL A 112 -9.56 9.40 16.99
C VAL A 112 -8.25 8.68 16.65
N PHE A 113 -7.10 9.36 16.67
CA PHE A 113 -5.79 8.77 16.34
C PHE A 113 -5.51 7.48 17.11
N GLU A 114 -5.59 7.53 18.45
CA GLU A 114 -5.30 6.36 19.30
C GLU A 114 -6.28 5.21 19.06
N TYR A 115 -7.55 5.54 18.77
CA TYR A 115 -8.57 4.55 18.46
C TYR A 115 -8.23 3.81 17.17
N PHE A 116 -8.01 4.52 16.06
CA PHE A 116 -7.70 3.89 14.78
C PHE A 116 -6.33 3.21 14.76
N ARG A 117 -5.33 3.73 15.49
CA ARG A 117 -4.03 3.06 15.66
C ARG A 117 -4.21 1.68 16.30
N ARG A 118 -5.01 1.59 17.37
CA ARG A 118 -5.29 0.30 18.04
C ARG A 118 -6.09 -0.64 17.13
N GLN A 119 -7.11 -0.15 16.43
CA GLN A 119 -7.88 -0.98 15.50
C GLN A 119 -7.00 -1.53 14.35
N ALA A 120 -6.18 -0.67 13.73
CA ALA A 120 -5.26 -1.04 12.67
C ALA A 120 -4.23 -2.10 13.12
N LEU A 121 -3.68 -1.95 14.33
CA LEU A 121 -2.73 -2.91 14.89
C LEU A 121 -3.39 -4.23 15.32
N ALA A 122 -4.63 -4.19 15.78
CA ALA A 122 -5.38 -5.37 16.21
C ALA A 122 -5.98 -6.16 15.03
N ALA A 123 -6.18 -5.53 13.87
CA ALA A 123 -6.80 -6.16 12.71
C ALA A 123 -6.03 -7.41 12.24
N GLU A 124 -6.74 -8.54 12.16
CA GLU A 124 -6.18 -9.79 11.67
C GLU A 124 -5.91 -9.75 10.16
N PRO A 125 -4.81 -10.36 9.68
CA PRO A 125 -4.56 -10.52 8.25
C PRO A 125 -5.67 -11.29 7.52
N PHE A 126 -6.16 -10.72 6.42
CA PHE A 126 -7.13 -11.38 5.52
C PHE A 126 -6.46 -12.30 4.48
N TRP A 127 -5.14 -12.19 4.29
CA TRP A 127 -4.39 -12.98 3.32
C TRP A 127 -3.80 -14.27 3.92
N LEU A 128 -3.34 -15.16 3.05
CA LEU A 128 -2.61 -16.35 3.45
C LEU A 128 -1.18 -15.99 3.85
N HIS A 129 -0.82 -16.27 5.10
CA HIS A 129 0.53 -16.08 5.64
C HIS A 129 1.00 -17.34 6.36
N SER A 130 2.31 -17.48 6.57
CA SER A 130 2.95 -18.69 7.14
C SER A 130 2.47 -19.08 8.55
N GLY A 131 1.70 -18.22 9.23
CA GLY A 131 1.08 -18.48 10.53
C GLY A 131 -0.33 -19.04 10.47
N LYS A 132 -0.99 -19.06 9.31
CA LYS A 132 -2.26 -19.77 9.08
C LYS A 132 -1.94 -21.05 8.29
N ARG A 133 -1.74 -22.16 9.02
CA ARG A 133 -1.80 -23.53 8.50
C ARG A 133 -3.07 -24.19 9.02
#